data_AF-A0A402D818-F1
#
_entry.id   AF-A0A402D818-F1
#
_cell.length_a   1.000
_cell.length_b   1.000
_cell.length_c   1.000
_cell.angle_alpha   90.00
_cell.angle_beta   90.00
_cell.angle_gamma   90.00
#
_symmetry.space_group_name_H-M   'P 1'
#
loop_
_entity.id
_entity.type
_entity.pdbx_description
1 polymer ?
#
loop_
_entity_poly.entity_id
_entity_poly.type
_entity_poly.pdbx_seq_one_letter_code
_entity_poly.pdbx_strand_id
1 'polypeptide(L)' 'MNRYIIAPSASQDLNKIADYFLAVNVEAGEKLLIKFSQKCQQLAQFPN' A
#
# COMPACT_ATOMS: atom_id res chain seq x y z
N MET A 1 22.21 -3.41 2.26
CA MET A 1 20.88 -2.79 2.11
C MET A 1 19.83 -3.82 2.44
N ASN A 2 18.97 -3.59 3.43
CA ASN A 2 17.85 -4.49 3.70
C ASN A 2 16.79 -4.31 2.61
N ARG A 3 16.37 -5.42 2.01
CA ARG A 3 15.31 -5.44 1.02
C ARG A 3 14.00 -5.70 1.74
N TYR A 4 13.22 -4.65 1.97
CA TYR A 4 11.86 -4.79 2.48
C TYR A 4 10.96 -5.32 1.38
N ILE A 5 10.10 -6.28 1.74
CA ILE A 5 9.09 -6.85 0.86
C ILE A 5 7.73 -6.70 1.51
N ILE A 6 6.70 -6.52 0.68
CA ILE A 6 5.32 -6.68 1.13
C ILE A 6 5.06 -8.17 1.25
N ALA A 7 4.59 -8.61 2.43
CA ALA A 7 4.25 -10.01 2.64
C ALA A 7 3.09 -10.42 1.71
N PRO A 8 3.02 -11.68 1.22
CA PRO A 8 1.95 -12.12 0.34
C PRO A 8 0.54 -11.89 0.90
N SER A 9 0.34 -12.09 2.22
CA SER A 9 -0.92 -11.77 2.89
C SER A 9 -1.27 -10.29 2.81
N ALA A 10 -0.30 -9.41 3.04
CA ALA A 10 -0.50 -7.96 2.93
C ALA A 10 -0.80 -7.54 1.49
N SER A 11 -0.24 -8.20 0.48
CA SER A 11 -0.62 -7.98 -0.93
C SER A 11 -2.07 -8.38 -1.20
N GLN A 12 -2.54 -9.49 -0.63
CA GLN A 12 -3.95 -9.90 -0.73
C GLN A 12 -4.87 -8.88 -0.06
N ASP A 13 -4.46 -8.33 1.08
CA ASP A 13 -5.22 -7.29 1.76
C ASP A 13 -5.29 -5.99 0.94
N LEU A 14 -4.18 -5.58 0.30
CA LEU A 14 -4.16 -4.44 -0.62
C LEU A 14 -5.10 -4.63 -1.82
N ASN A 15 -5.18 -5.85 -2.36
CA ASN A 15 -6.12 -6.16 -3.44
C ASN A 15 -7.57 -6.03 -2.97
N LYS A 16 -7.91 -6.57 -1.79
CA LYS A 16 -9.28 -6.42 -1.23
C LYS A 16 -9.64 -4.95 -0.98
N ILE A 17 -8.68 -4.15 -0.53
CA ILE A 17 -8.87 -2.70 -0.35
C ILE A 17 -9.10 -2.03 -1.72
N ALA A 18 -8.31 -2.38 -2.74
CA ALA A 18 -8.49 -1.84 -4.09
C ALA A 18 -9.87 -2.22 -4.66
N ASP A 19 -10.27 -3.49 -4.54
CA ASP A 19 -11.58 -3.98 -4.99
C ASP A 19 -12.75 -3.23 -4.34
N TYR A 20 -12.65 -2.93 -3.04
CA TYR A 20 -13.62 -2.09 -2.34
C TYR A 20 -13.72 -0.69 -2.97
N PHE A 21 -12.59 -0.03 -3.23
CA PHE A 21 -12.58 1.33 -3.78
C PHE A 21 -13.00 1.38 -5.25
N LEU A 22 -12.86 0.30 -6.02
CA LEU A 22 -13.43 0.21 -7.37
C LEU A 22 -14.96 0.38 -7.37
N ALA A 23 -15.64 -0.16 -6.35
CA ALA A 23 -17.09 -0.06 -6.22
C ALA A 23 -17.55 1.25 -5.55
N VAL A 24 -16.72 1.83 -4.66
CA VAL A 24 -17.13 2.94 -3.79
C VAL A 24 -16.63 4.29 -4.28
N ASN A 25 -15.32 4.42 -4.52
CA ASN A 25 -14.69 5.68 -4.92
C ASN A 25 -13.23 5.42 -5.38
N VAL A 26 -13.01 5.40 -6.69
CA VAL A 26 -11.69 5.13 -7.29
C VAL A 26 -10.65 6.17 -6.87
N GLU A 27 -11.01 7.45 -6.86
CA GLU A 27 -10.09 8.54 -6.50
C GLU A 27 -9.59 8.43 -5.06
N ALA A 28 -10.48 8.04 -4.14
CA ALA A 28 -10.11 7.79 -2.75
C ALA A 28 -9.15 6.59 -2.62
N GLY A 29 -9.40 5.53 -3.40
CA GLY A 29 -8.52 4.35 -3.48
C GLY A 29 -7.12 4.70 -4.00
N GLU A 30 -7.03 5.48 -5.08
CA GLU A 30 -5.75 5.95 -5.62
C GLU A 30 -4.98 6.79 -4.59
N LYS A 31 -5.65 7.75 -3.94
CA LYS A 31 -5.03 8.57 -2.89
C LYS A 31 -4.50 7.73 -1.73
N LEU A 32 -5.20 6.67 -1.35
CA LEU A 32 -4.75 5.74 -0.32
C LEU A 32 -3.50 4.97 -0.76
N LEU A 33 -3.51 4.36 -1.95
CA LEU A 33 -2.40 3.55 -2.43
C LEU A 33 -1.13 4.38 -2.67
N ILE A 34 -1.26 5.62 -3.14
CA ILE A 34 -0.14 6.56 -3.27
C ILE A 34 0.49 6.84 -1.89
N LYS A 35 -0.33 7.18 -0.89
CA LYS A 35 0.16 7.46 0.48
C LYS A 35 0.78 6.22 1.14
N PHE A 36 0.19 5.05 0.92
CA PHE A 36 0.75 3.78 1.38
C PHE A 36 2.16 3.55 0.81
N SER A 37 2.32 3.70 -0.50
CA SER A 37 3.62 3.54 -1.19
C SER A 37 4.67 4.54 -0.65
N GLN A 38 4.30 5.80 -0.47
CA GLN A 38 5.16 6.83 0.12
C GLN A 38 5.61 6.45 1.54
N LYS A 39 4.70 5.92 2.37
CA LYS A 39 5.02 5.46 3.72
C LYS A 39 6.00 4.28 3.69
N CYS A 40 5.82 3.31 2.78
CA CYS A 40 6.77 2.20 2.61
C CYS A 40 8.16 2.70 2.21
N GLN A 41 8.25 3.68 1.31
CA GLN A 41 9.53 4.29 0.92
C GLN A 41 10.21 4.98 2.11
N GLN A 42 9.47 5.73 2.91
CA GLN A 42 9.99 6.35 4.13
C GLN A 42 10.51 5.32 5.13
N LEU A 43 9.76 4.25 5.39
CA LEU A 43 10.20 3.18 6.29
C LEU A 43 11.43 2.42 5.77
N ALA A 44 11.54 2.26 4.45
CA ALA A 44 12.72 1.64 3.85
C ALA A 44 13.99 2.51 4.01
N GLN A 45 13.83 3.84 4.02
CA GLN A 45 14.91 4.79 4.27
C GLN A 45 15.22 4.96 5.76
N PHE A 46 14.18 4.95 6.60
CA PHE A 46 14.23 5.19 8.05
C PHE A 46 13.46 4.09 8.80
N PRO A 47 14.09 2.93 9.03
CA PRO A 47 13.40 1.76 9.60
C PRO A 47 13.25 1.79 11.13
N ASN A 48 13.79 2.80 11.82
CA ASN A 48 13.75 2.97 13.27
C ASN A 48 12.85 4.13 13.69
#